data_AF-I4APD2-F1
#
_entry.id   AF-I4APD2-F1
#
_cell.length_a   1.000
_cell.length_b   1.000
_cell.length_c   1.000
_cell.angle_alpha   90.00
_cell.angle_beta   90.00
_cell.angle_gamma   90.00
#
_symmetry.space_group_name_H-M   'P 1'
#
loop_
_entity.id
_entity.type
_entity.pdbx_description
1 polymer ?
#
loop_
_entity_poly.entity_id
_entity_poly.type
_entity_poly.pdbx_seq_one_letter_code
_entity_poly.pdbx_strand_id
1 'polypeptide(L)'
;MKVNYLIVHDISVSDDEIVIGTTDPWRWKDENSTGHSGVDAKTHIWVTLENIIESDKNRWVIPEKVGLFCGRGDNLRKLAMSYVYELFEIAWDIKENKMTQKQAREKYFGFKLEEKNEFAVIV
;
A
#
# COMPACT_ATOMS: atom_id res chain seq x y z
N MET A 1 -7.85 13.86 -16.27
CA MET A 1 -8.05 12.39 -16.34
C MET A 1 -8.57 11.94 -14.99
N LYS A 2 -9.64 11.15 -14.91
CA LYS A 2 -10.15 10.63 -13.63
C LYS A 2 -9.28 9.42 -13.26
N VAL A 3 -8.56 9.49 -12.14
CA VAL A 3 -7.84 8.34 -11.57
C VAL A 3 -8.85 7.54 -10.77
N ASN A 4 -8.95 6.24 -11.03
CA ASN A 4 -9.88 5.30 -10.39
C ASN A 4 -9.19 4.04 -9.85
N TYR A 5 -7.86 3.99 -9.92
CA TYR A 5 -7.05 2.92 -9.34
C TYR A 5 -5.70 3.47 -8.88
N LEU A 6 -5.06 2.76 -7.97
CA LEU A 6 -3.69 3.02 -7.53
C LEU A 6 -2.80 1.82 -7.85
N ILE A 7 -1.49 2.04 -7.84
CA ILE A 7 -0.50 1.01 -8.12
C ILE A 7 0.42 0.89 -6.92
N VAL A 8 0.58 -0.33 -6.40
CA VAL A 8 1.58 -0.63 -5.37
C VAL A 8 2.96 -0.47 -5.99
N HIS A 9 3.75 0.46 -5.45
CA HIS A 9 5.09 0.76 -5.99
C HIS A 9 6.16 0.80 -4.91
N ASP A 10 5.81 1.04 -3.66
CA ASP A 10 6.76 1.02 -2.56
C ASP A 10 6.46 -0.20 -1.67
N ILE A 11 7.47 -1.04 -1.50
CA ILE A 11 7.42 -2.23 -0.66
C ILE A 11 8.78 -2.29 0.04
N SER A 12 8.74 -2.05 1.35
CA SER A 12 9.86 -2.23 2.26
C SER A 12 9.51 -3.29 3.29
N VAL A 13 10.44 -4.23 3.49
CA VAL A 13 10.31 -5.26 4.52
C VAL A 13 11.61 -5.26 5.30
N SER A 14 11.49 -4.94 6.58
CA SER A 14 12.59 -4.97 7.54
C SER A 14 12.22 -5.84 8.74
N ASP A 15 13.17 -6.03 9.65
CA ASP A 15 12.89 -6.74 10.89
C ASP A 15 11.92 -5.96 11.79
N ASP A 16 11.88 -4.62 11.68
CA ASP A 16 11.12 -3.73 12.57
C ASP A 16 9.72 -3.39 12.04
N GLU A 17 9.59 -3.24 10.73
CA GLU A 17 8.36 -2.80 10.08
C GLU A 17 8.23 -3.29 8.63
N ILE A 18 6.97 -3.34 8.18
CA ILE A 18 6.58 -3.55 6.78
C ILE A 18 5.88 -2.30 6.29
N VAL A 19 6.30 -1.77 5.14
CA VAL A 19 5.72 -0.57 4.52
C VAL A 19 5.21 -0.91 3.14
N ILE A 20 3.95 -0.55 2.85
CA ILE A 20 3.32 -0.71 1.55
C ILE A 20 2.78 0.65 1.08
N GLY A 21 3.33 1.16 -0.01
CA GLY A 21 3.00 2.46 -0.59
C GLY A 21 2.45 2.36 -2.00
N THR A 22 1.56 3.30 -2.34
CA THR A 22 0.90 3.36 -3.65
C THR A 22 1.06 4.71 -4.33
N THR A 23 1.07 4.66 -5.67
CA THR A 23 1.14 5.82 -6.54
C THR A 23 -0.03 5.81 -7.54
N ASP A 24 -0.16 6.89 -8.29
CA ASP A 24 -1.16 7.01 -9.36
C ASP A 24 -0.58 6.53 -10.70
N PRO A 25 -1.44 6.17 -11.67
CA PRO A 25 -0.98 5.59 -12.93
C PRO A 25 -0.19 6.56 -13.81
N TRP A 26 -0.44 7.87 -13.68
CA TRP A 26 0.29 8.87 -14.44
C TRP A 26 1.72 8.98 -13.91
N ARG A 27 1.92 9.08 -12.58
CA ARG A 27 3.24 9.04 -11.95
C ARG A 27 4.00 7.75 -12.24
N TRP A 28 3.35 6.61 -12.11
CA TRP A 28 3.94 5.32 -12.45
C TRP A 28 4.44 5.26 -13.90
N LYS A 29 3.66 5.77 -14.86
CA LYS A 29 4.04 5.79 -16.27
C LYS A 29 5.20 6.76 -16.53
N ASP A 30 5.17 7.93 -15.90
CA ASP A 30 6.19 8.98 -16.07
C ASP A 30 7.59 8.46 -15.71
N GLU A 31 7.73 7.88 -14.51
CA GLU A 31 9.00 7.31 -14.03
C GLU A 31 9.49 6.17 -14.93
N ASN A 32 8.63 5.21 -15.25
CA ASN A 32 9.00 4.07 -16.11
C ASN A 32 9.33 4.51 -17.56
N SER A 33 8.83 5.64 -18.03
CA SER A 33 9.08 6.14 -19.38
C SER A 33 10.37 6.93 -19.52
N THR A 34 10.91 7.44 -18.40
CA THR A 34 12.11 8.29 -18.35
C THR A 34 13.37 7.50 -17.99
N GLY A 35 13.27 6.16 -17.86
CA GLY A 35 14.37 5.28 -17.48
C GLY A 35 14.58 5.17 -15.97
N HIS A 36 13.70 5.78 -15.18
CA HIS A 36 13.63 5.62 -13.72
C HIS A 36 12.78 4.39 -13.36
N SER A 37 12.89 3.91 -12.11
CA SER A 37 12.10 2.77 -11.66
C SER A 37 10.73 3.25 -11.19
N GLY A 38 9.67 2.47 -11.40
CA GLY A 38 8.37 2.74 -10.76
C GLY A 38 8.44 2.90 -9.23
N VAL A 39 9.52 2.41 -8.58
CA VAL A 39 9.82 2.68 -7.16
C VAL A 39 9.97 4.18 -6.86
N ASP A 40 10.52 4.96 -7.80
CA ASP A 40 10.78 6.39 -7.64
C ASP A 40 9.50 7.25 -7.76
N ALA A 41 8.37 6.62 -8.12
CA ALA A 41 7.11 7.32 -8.26
C ALA A 41 6.66 7.92 -6.92
N LYS A 42 6.08 9.12 -6.99
CA LYS A 42 5.52 9.79 -5.82
C LYS A 42 4.48 8.90 -5.12
N THR A 43 4.72 8.55 -3.86
CA THR A 43 3.73 7.87 -3.01
C THR A 43 2.61 8.83 -2.59
N HIS A 44 1.36 8.36 -2.67
CA HIS A 44 0.17 9.12 -2.26
C HIS A 44 -0.38 8.67 -0.91
N ILE A 45 -0.33 7.37 -0.66
CA ILE A 45 -0.65 6.75 0.62
C ILE A 45 0.29 5.58 0.86
N TRP A 46 0.68 5.41 2.11
CA TRP A 46 1.38 4.21 2.56
C TRP A 46 0.79 3.76 3.89
N VAL A 47 0.90 2.46 4.12
CA VAL A 47 0.64 1.85 5.42
C VAL A 47 1.93 1.29 5.99
N THR A 48 2.05 1.34 7.30
CA THR A 48 3.15 0.73 8.05
C THR A 48 2.55 -0.23 9.06
N LEU A 49 3.03 -1.45 9.03
CA LEU A 49 2.75 -2.47 10.03
C LEU A 49 4.02 -2.66 10.86
N GLU A 50 3.97 -2.21 12.11
CA GLU A 50 5.13 -2.23 13.01
C GLU A 50 5.30 -3.61 13.68
N ASN A 51 6.39 -3.76 14.43
CA ASN A 51 6.57 -4.91 15.28
C ASN A 51 5.61 -4.95 16.45
N ILE A 52 5.51 -6.14 17.03
CA ILE A 52 4.69 -6.35 18.22
C ILE A 52 5.23 -5.44 19.33
N ILE A 53 4.36 -4.59 19.86
CA ILE A 53 4.67 -3.80 21.04
C ILE A 53 4.02 -4.48 22.25
N GLU A 54 4.79 -4.65 23.31
CA GLU A 54 4.25 -5.03 24.62
C GLU A 54 3.50 -3.84 25.21
N SER A 55 2.17 -3.95 25.34
CA SER A 55 1.39 -2.93 26.05
C SER A 55 1.47 -3.13 27.56
N ASP A 56 1.26 -2.06 28.34
CA ASP A 56 1.21 -2.04 29.81
C ASP A 56 0.25 -3.07 30.46
N LYS A 57 -0.55 -3.77 29.65
CA LYS A 57 -1.53 -4.78 30.05
C LYS A 57 -1.16 -6.21 29.63
N ASN A 58 0.10 -6.50 29.28
CA ASN A 58 0.55 -7.79 28.74
C ASN A 58 -0.25 -8.24 27.50
N ARG A 59 -0.74 -7.28 26.71
CA ARG A 59 -1.37 -7.57 25.41
C ARG A 59 -0.39 -7.20 24.32
N TRP A 60 -0.07 -8.18 23.49
CA TRP A 60 0.71 -8.04 22.28
C TRP A 60 -0.19 -7.48 21.19
N VAL A 61 0.11 -6.26 20.73
CA VAL A 61 -0.60 -5.65 19.60
C VAL A 61 0.40 -5.24 18.54
N ILE A 62 -0.01 -5.34 17.29
CA ILE A 62 0.76 -4.86 16.13
C ILE A 62 0.15 -3.52 15.74
N PRO A 63 0.87 -2.40 15.92
CA PRO A 63 0.39 -1.10 15.48
C PRO A 63 0.28 -1.03 13.96
N GLU A 64 -0.81 -0.43 13.51
CA GLU A 64 -1.10 -0.13 12.11
C GLU A 64 -1.12 1.40 11.93
N LYS A 65 -0.26 1.91 11.05
CA LYS A 65 -0.13 3.35 10.77
C LYS A 65 -0.43 3.63 9.31
N VAL A 66 -1.05 4.78 9.07
CA VAL A 66 -1.36 5.26 7.72
C VAL A 66 -0.73 6.63 7.52
N GLY A 67 0.08 6.77 6.48
CA GLY A 67 0.63 8.04 6.03
C GLY A 67 0.02 8.47 4.70
N LEU A 68 -0.19 9.78 4.53
CA LEU A 68 -0.83 10.36 3.36
C LEU A 68 0.00 11.53 2.84
N PHE A 69 0.26 11.55 1.54
CA PHE A 69 0.88 12.66 0.83
C PHE A 69 -0.05 13.23 -0.24
N CYS A 70 -1.32 13.38 0.14
CA CYS A 70 -2.36 14.06 -0.61
C CYS A 70 -2.87 15.29 0.14
N GLY A 71 -3.05 16.39 -0.59
CA GLY A 71 -3.61 17.62 -0.05
C GLY A 71 -5.06 17.46 0.45
N ARG A 72 -5.46 18.32 1.38
CA ARG A 72 -6.85 18.38 1.84
C ARG A 72 -7.76 18.81 0.68
N GLY A 73 -8.81 18.04 0.39
CA GLY A 73 -9.76 18.31 -0.70
C GLY A 73 -9.35 17.74 -2.07
N ASP A 74 -8.19 17.09 -2.17
CA ASP A 74 -7.78 16.39 -3.39
C ASP A 74 -8.69 15.15 -3.62
N ASN A 75 -9.20 15.00 -4.84
CA ASN A 75 -9.99 13.82 -5.23
C ASN A 75 -9.17 12.53 -5.10
N LEU A 76 -7.85 12.61 -5.32
CA LEU A 76 -6.95 11.48 -5.16
C LEU A 76 -6.87 11.03 -3.69
N ARG A 77 -7.03 11.94 -2.73
CA ARG A 77 -7.05 11.60 -1.31
C ARG A 77 -8.20 10.66 -0.98
N LYS A 78 -9.39 10.90 -1.53
CA LYS A 78 -10.55 10.05 -1.28
C LYS A 78 -10.32 8.63 -1.81
N LEU A 79 -9.76 8.52 -3.01
CA LEU A 79 -9.41 7.23 -3.61
C LEU A 79 -8.29 6.53 -2.82
N ALA A 80 -7.27 7.26 -2.38
CA ALA A 80 -6.19 6.69 -1.58
C ALA A 80 -6.71 6.12 -0.25
N MET A 81 -7.59 6.85 0.42
CA MET A 81 -8.20 6.40 1.67
C MET A 81 -9.13 5.19 1.50
N SER A 82 -9.72 4.97 0.32
CA SER A 82 -10.59 3.80 0.11
C SER A 82 -9.85 2.49 0.03
N TYR A 83 -8.52 2.50 -0.17
CA TYR A 83 -7.70 1.27 -0.25
C TYR A 83 -6.87 0.99 1.01
N VAL A 84 -7.11 1.71 2.12
CA VAL A 84 -6.33 1.53 3.36
C VAL A 84 -6.41 0.10 3.88
N TYR A 85 -7.61 -0.50 3.83
CA TYR A 85 -7.82 -1.87 4.30
C TYR A 85 -6.99 -2.85 3.47
N GLU A 86 -7.13 -2.81 2.14
CA GLU A 86 -6.42 -3.71 1.21
C GLU A 86 -4.90 -3.57 1.33
N LEU A 87 -4.39 -2.37 1.62
CA LEU A 87 -2.97 -2.17 1.87
C LEU A 87 -2.50 -2.86 3.15
N PHE A 88 -3.30 -2.84 4.22
CA PHE A 88 -2.99 -3.62 5.41
C PHE A 88 -3.07 -5.12 5.17
N GLU A 89 -4.05 -5.60 4.39
CA GLU A 89 -4.12 -7.03 4.03
C GLU A 89 -2.86 -7.50 3.30
N ILE A 90 -2.28 -6.66 2.42
CA ILE A 90 -1.00 -6.95 1.78
C ILE A 90 0.13 -6.99 2.81
N ALA A 91 0.19 -6.02 3.72
CA ALA A 91 1.22 -5.97 4.77
C ALA A 91 1.15 -7.20 5.70
N TRP A 92 -0.06 -7.62 6.07
CA TRP A 92 -0.30 -8.83 6.86
C TRP A 92 0.10 -10.09 6.12
N ASP A 93 -0.29 -10.25 4.86
CA ASP A 93 0.12 -11.40 4.05
C ASP A 93 1.65 -11.53 3.99
N ILE A 94 2.36 -10.42 3.81
CA ILE A 94 3.84 -10.39 3.83
C ILE A 94 4.38 -10.86 5.20
N LYS A 95 3.80 -10.37 6.31
CA LYS A 95 4.24 -10.72 7.67
C LYS A 95 3.98 -12.18 8.01
N GLU A 96 2.75 -12.65 7.80
CA GLU A 96 2.32 -14.00 8.17
C GLU A 96 3.05 -15.08 7.36
N ASN A 97 3.33 -14.79 6.09
CA ASN A 97 4.11 -15.67 5.23
C ASN A 97 5.63 -15.44 5.34
N LYS A 98 6.09 -14.54 6.23
CA LYS A 98 7.52 -14.23 6.47
C LYS A 98 8.28 -13.93 5.18
N MET A 99 7.67 -13.16 4.28
CA MET A 99 8.27 -12.87 2.98
C MET A 99 9.46 -11.94 3.14
N THR A 100 10.54 -12.20 2.40
CA THR A 100 11.61 -11.22 2.22
C THR A 100 11.12 -10.07 1.34
N GLN A 101 11.79 -8.90 1.40
CA GLN A 101 11.49 -7.77 0.52
C GLN A 101 11.47 -8.17 -0.97
N LYS A 102 12.38 -9.06 -1.39
CA LYS A 102 12.43 -9.56 -2.77
C LYS A 102 11.15 -10.32 -3.13
N GLN A 103 10.72 -11.26 -2.30
CA GLN A 103 9.50 -12.06 -2.54
C GLN A 103 8.25 -11.17 -2.52
N ALA A 104 8.17 -10.23 -1.59
CA ALA A 104 7.07 -9.28 -1.51
C ALA A 104 6.98 -8.42 -2.78
N ARG A 105 8.12 -7.93 -3.29
CA ARG A 105 8.18 -7.18 -4.55
C ARG A 105 7.81 -8.05 -5.75
N GLU A 106 8.30 -9.28 -5.84
CA GLU A 106 7.93 -10.22 -6.91
C GLU A 106 6.41 -10.48 -6.95
N LYS A 107 5.75 -10.50 -5.78
CA LYS A 107 4.30 -10.75 -5.67
C LYS A 107 3.45 -9.50 -5.90
N TYR A 108 3.84 -8.34 -5.37
CA TYR A 108 2.96 -7.18 -5.23
C TYR A 108 3.42 -5.91 -5.96
N PHE A 109 4.68 -5.79 -6.38
CA PHE A 109 5.14 -4.58 -7.06
C PHE A 109 4.43 -4.43 -8.42
N GLY A 110 3.86 -3.26 -8.68
CA GLY A 110 3.03 -2.99 -9.86
C GLY A 110 1.59 -3.50 -9.75
N PHE A 111 1.18 -4.07 -8.61
CA PHE A 111 -0.19 -4.54 -8.40
C PHE A 111 -1.18 -3.38 -8.44
N LYS A 112 -2.28 -3.54 -9.19
CA LYS A 112 -3.31 -2.51 -9.33
C LYS A 112 -4.39 -2.70 -8.26
N LEU A 113 -4.65 -1.64 -7.51
CA LEU A 113 -5.77 -1.53 -6.59
C LEU A 113 -6.88 -0.79 -7.31
N GLU A 114 -7.87 -1.53 -7.77
CA GLU A 114 -9.07 -1.02 -8.42
C GLU A 114 -10.30 -1.48 -7.64
N GLU A 115 -11.37 -0.66 -7.61
CA GLU A 115 -12.63 -1.08 -6.99
C GLU A 115 -13.09 -2.37 -7.68
N LYS A 116 -13.15 -3.46 -6.92
CA LYS A 116 -13.86 -4.64 -7.40
C LYS A 116 -15.33 -4.32 -7.36
N ASN A 117 -15.99 -4.31 -8.51
CA ASN A 117 -17.46 -4.28 -8.59
C ASN A 117 -18.00 -5.62 -8.06
N GLU A 118 -17.93 -5.86 -6.75
CA GLU A 118 -18.55 -7.02 -6.08
C GLU A 118 -20.04 -6.76 -5.80
N PHE A 119 -20.74 -6.12 -6.74
CA PHE A 119 -22.18 -6.27 -6.87
C PHE A 119 -22.48 -7.42 -7.84
N ALA A 120 -21.98 -8.61 -7.51
CA ALA A 120 -22.44 -9.86 -8.11
C ALA A 120 -23.28 -10.61 -7.06
N VAL A 121 -24.55 -10.21 -7.00
CA VAL A 121 -25.69 -11.10 -6.73
C VAL A 121 -25.64 -11.88 -5.41
N ILE A 122 -26.22 -11.30 -4.35
CA ILE A 122 -26.97 -12.11 -3.39
C ILE A 122 -28.42 -12.12 -3.89
N VAL A 123 -28.83 -13.23 -4.51
CA VAL A 123 -30.23 -13.63 -4.74
C VAL A 123 -30.53 -14.75 -3.75
#